data_AF-A0A0R0CH50-F1
#
_entry.id   AF-A0A0R0CH50-F1
#
_cell.length_a   1.000
_cell.length_b   1.000
_cell.length_c   1.000
_cell.angle_alpha   90.00
_cell.angle_beta   90.00
_cell.angle_gamma   90.00
#
_symmetry.space_group_name_H-M   'P 1'
#
loop_
_entity.id
_entity.type
_entity.pdbx_description
1 polymer ?
#
loop_
_entity_poly.entity_id
_entity_poly.type
_entity_poly.pdbx_seq_one_letter_code
_entity_poly.pdbx_strand_id
1 'polypeptide(L)'
;MTEITPAGWGWHPKAPIGEVTADDLPDVDYHALPKHGRNGRGAALVTALSALPFVRRIQPRHLTQRYGIAQSQASDYLARAKFGDDRRGGERHA
;
A
#
# COMPACT_ATOMS: atom_id res chain seq x y z
N MET A 1 -19.38 -2.33 19.26
CA MET A 1 -18.08 -1.86 18.79
C MET A 1 -18.22 -1.62 17.30
N THR A 2 -18.36 -0.35 16.91
CA THR A 2 -18.73 0.04 15.54
C THR A 2 -17.45 0.31 14.78
N GLU A 3 -16.96 -0.68 14.04
CA GLU A 3 -15.85 -0.50 13.11
C GLU A 3 -16.33 0.37 11.94
N ILE A 4 -15.81 1.59 11.88
CA ILE A 4 -16.01 2.54 10.79
C ILE A 4 -15.01 2.16 9.68
N THR A 5 -15.34 1.15 8.89
CA THR A 5 -14.62 0.88 7.64
C THR A 5 -15.21 1.82 6.56
N PRO A 6 -14.40 2.64 5.87
CA PRO A 6 -14.90 3.52 4.83
C PRO A 6 -15.52 2.69 3.69
N ALA A 7 -16.83 2.85 3.49
CA ALA A 7 -17.60 2.20 2.44
C ALA A 7 -17.11 2.64 1.06
N GLY A 8 -16.78 1.68 0.19
CA GLY A 8 -16.32 1.91 -1.19
C GLY A 8 -15.05 1.15 -1.56
N TRP A 9 -14.31 0.65 -0.57
CA TRP A 9 -13.17 -0.24 -0.77
C TRP A 9 -13.67 -1.61 -0.36
N GLY A 10 -13.92 -2.52 -1.31
CA GLY A 10 -14.47 -3.88 -1.08
C GLY A 10 -13.58 -4.81 -0.26
N TRP A 11 -12.92 -4.29 0.78
CA TRP A 11 -12.00 -5.01 1.63
C TRP A 11 -12.79 -5.84 2.64
N HIS A 12 -13.04 -7.09 2.28
CA HIS A 12 -13.48 -8.09 3.25
C HIS A 12 -12.31 -8.38 4.20
N PRO A 13 -12.47 -8.26 5.53
CA PRO A 13 -11.43 -8.57 6.50
C PRO A 13 -11.20 -10.08 6.67
N LYS A 14 -11.01 -10.80 5.56
CA LYS A 14 -10.33 -12.09 5.60
C LYS A 14 -8.85 -11.76 5.63
N ALA A 15 -8.31 -11.46 6.82
CA ALA A 15 -6.87 -11.59 7.00
C ALA A 15 -6.50 -13.00 6.51
N PRO A 16 -5.56 -13.15 5.55
CA PRO A 16 -5.29 -14.45 4.95
C PRO A 16 -4.96 -15.46 6.05
N ILE A 17 -5.77 -16.51 6.14
CA ILE A 17 -5.56 -17.67 7.02
C ILE A 17 -4.48 -18.53 6.35
N GLY A 18 -3.27 -17.98 6.18
CA GLY A 18 -2.22 -18.63 5.39
C GLY A 18 -1.15 -17.68 4.86
N GLU A 19 -0.49 -18.08 3.77
CA GLU A 19 0.46 -17.24 3.04
C GLU A 19 -0.24 -16.04 2.40
N VAL A 20 0.37 -14.86 2.48
CA VAL A 20 -0.14 -13.65 1.82
C VAL A 20 0.17 -13.75 0.34
N THR A 21 -0.84 -13.65 -0.50
CA THR A 21 -0.71 -13.69 -1.96
C THR A 21 -0.93 -12.31 -2.57
N ALA A 22 -0.74 -12.20 -3.89
CA ALA A 22 -1.05 -10.98 -4.62
C ALA A 22 -2.55 -10.63 -4.62
N ASP A 23 -3.44 -11.63 -4.42
CA ASP A 23 -4.89 -11.43 -4.42
C ASP A 23 -5.42 -10.82 -3.10
N ASP A 24 -4.67 -10.99 -2.02
CA ASP A 24 -4.96 -10.38 -0.71
C ASP A 24 -4.63 -8.87 -0.68
N LEU A 25 -4.02 -8.34 -1.73
CA LEU A 25 -3.69 -6.93 -1.86
C LEU A 25 -4.93 -6.13 -2.28
N PRO A 26 -5.04 -4.85 -1.86
CA PRO A 26 -6.18 -4.01 -2.21
C PRO A 26 -6.32 -3.86 -3.72
N ASP A 27 -7.54 -3.78 -4.21
CA ASP A 27 -7.79 -3.46 -5.61
C ASP A 27 -7.70 -1.94 -5.79
N VAL A 28 -6.47 -1.45 -5.95
CA VAL A 28 -6.21 -0.03 -6.22
C VAL A 28 -6.06 0.13 -7.71
N ASP A 29 -6.84 1.05 -8.28
CA ASP A 29 -6.82 1.43 -9.69
C ASP A 29 -5.54 2.21 -10.05
N TYR A 30 -4.39 1.55 -9.91
CA TYR A 30 -3.05 2.14 -9.94
C TYR A 30 -2.75 2.84 -11.27
N HIS A 31 -3.38 2.39 -12.35
CA HIS A 31 -3.25 2.96 -13.69
C HIS A 31 -4.23 4.11 -13.96
N ALA A 32 -5.38 4.14 -13.28
CA ALA A 32 -6.32 5.25 -13.37
C ALA A 32 -5.88 6.47 -12.54
N LEU A 33 -4.98 6.27 -11.57
CA LEU A 33 -4.47 7.34 -10.72
C LEU A 33 -3.35 8.16 -11.39
N PRO A 34 -3.28 9.47 -11.13
CA PRO A 34 -2.25 10.34 -11.69
C PRO A 34 -0.84 9.87 -11.25
N LYS A 35 0.12 9.89 -12.17
CA LYS A 35 1.50 9.41 -11.91
C LYS A 35 2.22 10.22 -10.82
N HIS A 36 1.89 11.50 -10.68
CA HIS A 36 2.55 12.46 -9.80
C HIS A 36 1.53 13.25 -8.96
N GLY A 37 1.93 13.70 -7.78
CA GLY A 37 1.13 14.53 -6.88
C GLY A 37 0.92 13.93 -5.48
N ARG A 38 0.36 14.73 -4.57
CA ARG A 38 0.08 14.31 -3.18
C ARG A 38 -0.90 13.12 -3.11
N ASN A 39 -1.76 12.99 -4.12
CA ASN A 39 -2.70 11.88 -4.33
C ASN A 39 -2.31 11.02 -5.55
N GLY A 40 -1.03 10.99 -5.91
CA GLY A 40 -0.56 10.18 -7.02
C GLY A 40 -0.68 8.67 -6.73
N ARG A 41 -0.60 7.86 -7.78
CA ARG A 41 -0.71 6.39 -7.72
C ARG A 41 0.13 5.74 -6.63
N GLY A 42 1.36 6.22 -6.40
CA GLY A 42 2.25 5.72 -5.35
C GLY A 42 1.78 6.07 -3.94
N ALA A 43 1.26 7.28 -3.73
CA ALA A 43 0.75 7.70 -2.43
C ALA A 43 -0.52 6.92 -2.05
N ALA A 44 -1.45 6.76 -3.00
CA ALA A 44 -2.66 5.96 -2.80
C ALA A 44 -2.33 4.50 -2.48
N LEU A 45 -1.38 3.90 -3.21
CA LEU A 45 -0.93 2.53 -2.96
C LEU A 45 -0.29 2.39 -1.57
N VAL A 46 0.58 3.33 -1.17
CA VAL A 46 1.20 3.34 0.16
C VAL A 46 0.14 3.45 1.26
N THR A 47 -0.83 4.36 1.11
CA THR A 47 -1.94 4.52 2.07
C THR A 47 -2.76 3.23 2.17
N ALA A 48 -3.14 2.64 1.05
CA ALA A 48 -3.90 1.39 1.02
C ALA A 48 -3.12 0.24 1.68
N LEU A 49 -1.82 0.12 1.42
CA LEU A 49 -0.97 -0.90 2.03
C LEU A 49 -0.79 -0.68 3.54
N SER A 50 -0.63 0.57 3.99
CA SER A 50 -0.46 0.88 5.42
C SER A 50 -1.69 0.57 6.27
N ALA A 51 -2.87 0.54 5.64
CA ALA A 51 -4.12 0.18 6.31
C ALA A 51 -4.26 -1.34 6.53
N LEU A 52 -3.41 -2.16 5.92
CA LEU A 52 -3.49 -3.62 6.03
C LEU A 52 -2.87 -4.11 7.34
N PRO A 53 -3.59 -4.90 8.16
CA PRO A 53 -3.07 -5.43 9.42
C PRO A 53 -1.89 -6.40 9.22
N PHE A 54 -1.77 -6.96 8.02
CA PHE A 54 -0.69 -7.88 7.63
C PHE A 54 0.37 -7.21 6.74
N VAL A 55 0.46 -5.87 6.68
CA VAL A 55 1.43 -5.15 5.83
C VAL A 55 2.86 -5.66 5.99
N ARG A 56 3.25 -6.06 7.22
CA ARG A 56 4.58 -6.63 7.52
C ARG A 56 4.87 -7.94 6.77
N ARG A 57 3.85 -8.74 6.49
CA ARG A 57 3.91 -10.03 5.78
C ARG A 57 3.90 -9.87 4.26
N ILE A 58 3.52 -8.69 3.75
CA ILE A 58 3.55 -8.40 2.32
C ILE A 58 5.00 -8.29 1.86
N GLN A 59 5.27 -8.83 0.68
CA GLN A 59 6.57 -8.77 0.00
C GLN A 59 6.45 -7.98 -1.31
N PRO A 60 7.55 -7.36 -1.80
CA PRO A 60 7.55 -6.60 -3.05
C PRO A 60 7.04 -7.41 -4.25
N ARG A 61 7.33 -8.72 -4.28
CA ARG A 61 6.88 -9.64 -5.34
C ARG A 61 5.35 -9.67 -5.49
N HIS A 62 4.61 -9.52 -4.39
CA HIS A 62 3.14 -9.52 -4.42
C HIS A 62 2.60 -8.27 -5.11
N LEU A 63 3.24 -7.10 -4.87
CA LEU A 63 2.87 -5.85 -5.55
C LEU A 63 3.22 -5.89 -7.04
N THR A 64 4.39 -6.45 -7.39
CA THR A 64 4.77 -6.64 -8.79
C THR A 64 3.78 -7.54 -9.52
N GLN A 65 3.31 -8.62 -8.88
CA GLN A 65 2.30 -9.51 -9.44
C GLN A 65 0.92 -8.86 -9.57
N ARG A 66 0.47 -8.08 -8.57
CA ARG A 66 -0.88 -7.47 -8.58
C ARG A 66 -0.97 -6.23 -9.49
N TYR A 67 0.03 -5.36 -9.45
CA TYR A 67 -0.03 -4.03 -10.10
C TYR A 67 0.94 -3.86 -11.27
N GLY A 68 1.73 -4.88 -11.61
CA GLY A 68 2.69 -4.80 -12.71
C GLY A 68 3.81 -3.77 -12.50
N ILE A 69 4.11 -3.41 -11.26
CA ILE A 69 5.15 -2.42 -10.93
C ILE A 69 6.53 -3.06 -10.79
N ALA A 70 7.58 -2.29 -11.11
CA ALA A 70 8.96 -2.75 -10.98
C ALA A 70 9.30 -3.12 -9.53
N GLN A 71 10.14 -4.14 -9.34
CA GLN A 71 10.52 -4.65 -8.02
C GLN A 71 11.11 -3.56 -7.11
N SER A 72 11.95 -2.67 -7.65
CA SER A 72 12.52 -1.54 -6.90
C SER A 72 11.44 -0.54 -6.44
N GLN A 73 10.42 -0.29 -7.26
CA GLN A 73 9.29 0.57 -6.88
C GLN A 73 8.41 -0.10 -5.83
N ALA A 74 8.12 -1.39 -5.99
CA ALA A 74 7.38 -2.17 -5.00
C ALA A 74 8.06 -2.16 -3.64
N SER A 75 9.39 -2.30 -3.60
CA SER A 75 10.18 -2.20 -2.37
C SER A 75 10.09 -0.81 -1.73
N ASP A 76 10.20 0.28 -2.49
CA ASP A 76 10.07 1.65 -1.95
C ASP A 76 8.67 1.89 -1.36
N TYR A 77 7.60 1.54 -2.10
CA TYR A 77 6.23 1.71 -1.62
C TYR A 77 5.94 0.88 -0.38
N LEU A 78 6.40 -0.37 -0.35
CA LEU A 78 6.22 -1.23 0.80
C LEU A 78 7.02 -0.75 2.02
N ALA A 79 8.23 -0.23 1.83
CA ALA A 79 9.01 0.37 2.91
C ALA A 79 8.29 1.59 3.51
N ARG A 80 7.76 2.48 2.65
CA ARG A 80 6.99 3.65 3.08
C ARG A 80 5.69 3.26 3.79
N ALA A 81 5.02 2.20 3.35
CA ALA A 81 3.81 1.69 3.99
C ALA A 81 4.09 1.03 5.35
N LYS A 82 5.24 0.36 5.52
CA LYS A 82 5.63 -0.33 6.77
C LYS A 82 6.17 0.62 7.84
N PHE A 83 6.98 1.60 7.43
CA PHE A 83 7.74 2.46 8.34
C PHE A 83 7.20 3.89 8.40
N GLY A 84 6.20 4.23 7.60
CA GLY A 84 5.74 5.61 7.43
C GLY A 84 6.73 6.44 6.59
N ASP A 85 6.28 7.61 6.14
CA ASP A 85 7.11 8.62 5.45
C ASP A 85 8.00 9.34 6.48
N ASP A 86 8.77 8.60 7.30
CA ASP A 86 9.67 9.18 8.31
C ASP A 86 10.82 9.99 7.67
N ARG A 87 11.01 9.84 6.34
CA ARG A 87 11.90 10.69 5.53
C ARG A 87 11.45 12.17 5.43
N ARG A 88 10.29 12.55 5.98
CA ARG A 88 9.87 13.97 6.12
C ARG A 88 10.26 14.63 7.45
N GLY A 89 11.06 13.97 8.29
CA GLY A 89 11.61 14.58 9.51
C GLY A 89 12.98 15.26 9.36
N GLY A 90 13.65 15.10 8.20
CA GLY A 90 15.08 15.43 8.05
C GLY A 90 15.43 16.73 7.30
N GLU A 91 14.45 17.52 6.84
CA GLU A 91 14.72 18.77 6.12
C GLU A 91 13.88 19.92 6.67
N ARG A 92 14.17 20.33 7.90
CA ARG A 92 14.07 21.74 8.26
C ARG A 92 15.48 22.32 8.21
N HIS A 93 15.74 22.97 7.07
CA HIS A 93 16.89 23.79 6.78
C HIS A 93 17.21 24.79 7.91
N ALA A 94 18.52 24.92 8.16
CA ALA A 94 19.31 26.12 8.41
C ALA A 94 18.78 27.17 9.42
#